data_AF-A0A146KF20-F1
#
_entry.id   AF-A0A146KF20-F1
#
_cell.length_a   1.000
_cell.length_b   1.000
_cell.length_c   1.000
_cell.angle_alpha   90.00
_cell.angle_beta   90.00
_cell.angle_gamma   90.00
#
_symmetry.space_group_name_H-M   'P 1'
#
loop_
_entity.id
_entity.type
_entity.pdbx_description
1 polymer ?
#
loop_
_entity_poly.entity_id
_entity_poly.type
_entity_poly.pdbx_seq_one_letter_code
_entity_poly.pdbx_strand_id
1 'polypeptide(L)'
;MVDETKPFSECVVDDNLQAFIGFQSVIDELFENKSQFTSKKFSQANKKQFTKQFHKGLRNLFQKLLIALQKEMLATDLQTGQTHQYPRRYYARYGADVMLLRNGSFKLIEVNRRPQQHTDCLVQKEVAPKLIIDELNLVGIPCVHNGSHVVNPVLGEENLIKDLAHTETFSIEELKKMEKINLEQLSAFEQRALMQIIDEEQRLGDWSRIWPNSYTKNVEDLGQETYLNWLAHKFIKD
;
A
#
# COMPACT_ATOMS: atom_id res chain seq x y z
N MET A 1 -0.61 -51.51 5.03
CA MET A 1 -0.95 -50.89 3.74
C MET A 1 -2.05 -49.90 4.00
N VAL A 2 -1.74 -48.61 3.92
CA VAL A 2 -2.71 -47.52 4.06
C VAL A 2 -3.37 -47.38 2.69
N ASP A 3 -4.69 -47.37 2.67
CA ASP A 3 -5.49 -47.28 1.45
C ASP A 3 -5.38 -45.87 0.87
N GLU A 4 -4.49 -45.69 -0.11
CA GLU A 4 -4.18 -44.41 -0.79
C GLU A 4 -5.31 -43.93 -1.72
N THR A 5 -6.46 -44.62 -1.76
CA THR A 5 -7.55 -44.31 -2.70
C THR A 5 -8.70 -43.51 -2.10
N LYS A 6 -8.66 -43.17 -0.81
CA LYS A 6 -9.67 -42.25 -0.25
C LYS A 6 -9.26 -40.80 -0.57
N PRO A 7 -9.99 -40.08 -1.45
CA PRO A 7 -9.81 -38.64 -1.55
C PRO A 7 -9.95 -38.07 -0.14
N PHE A 8 -9.02 -37.19 0.24
CA PHE A 8 -9.16 -36.40 1.46
C PHE A 8 -10.59 -35.87 1.47
N SER A 9 -11.38 -36.29 2.47
CA SER A 9 -12.72 -35.75 2.64
C SER A 9 -12.60 -34.25 2.55
N GLU A 10 -13.27 -33.63 1.58
CA GLU A 10 -13.30 -32.20 1.42
C GLU A 10 -13.48 -31.61 2.82
N CYS A 11 -12.54 -30.78 3.24
CA CYS A 11 -12.68 -30.03 4.48
C CYS A 11 -13.91 -29.15 4.25
N VAL A 12 -15.08 -29.62 4.69
CA VAL A 12 -16.31 -28.83 4.71
C VAL A 12 -16.08 -27.81 5.81
N VAL A 13 -15.42 -26.72 5.44
CA VAL A 13 -15.37 -25.52 6.28
C VAL A 13 -16.80 -25.03 6.31
N ASP A 14 -17.44 -25.13 7.48
CA ASP A 14 -18.76 -24.57 7.70
C ASP A 14 -18.64 -23.04 7.58
N ASP A 15 -18.92 -22.52 6.38
CA ASP A 15 -18.80 -21.09 6.03
C ASP A 15 -19.63 -20.18 6.95
N ASN A 16 -20.59 -20.74 7.69
CA ASN A 16 -21.41 -20.03 8.67
C ASN A 16 -20.64 -19.54 9.91
N LEU A 17 -19.39 -19.98 10.12
CA LEU A 17 -18.53 -19.52 11.21
C LEU A 17 -17.60 -18.37 10.82
N GLN A 18 -17.55 -17.97 9.55
CA GLN A 18 -16.70 -16.87 9.11
C GLN A 18 -17.35 -15.54 9.44
N ALA A 19 -17.13 -15.04 10.67
CA ALA A 19 -17.42 -13.66 10.99
C ALA A 19 -16.55 -12.75 10.10
N PHE A 20 -17.15 -12.22 9.04
CA PHE A 20 -16.56 -11.14 8.26
C PHE A 20 -16.52 -9.89 9.14
N ILE A 21 -15.32 -9.48 9.54
CA ILE A 21 -15.10 -8.20 10.20
C ILE A 21 -14.25 -7.36 9.25
N GLY A 22 -14.91 -6.52 8.45
CA GLY A 22 -14.24 -5.55 7.61
C GLY A 22 -13.40 -4.58 8.45
N PHE A 23 -12.43 -3.91 7.83
CA PHE A 23 -11.56 -2.97 8.54
C PHE A 23 -12.36 -1.87 9.28
N GLN A 24 -13.45 -1.38 8.68
CA GLN A 24 -14.34 -0.42 9.33
C GLN A 24 -15.06 -1.04 10.55
N SER A 25 -15.50 -2.29 10.47
CA SER A 25 -16.11 -3.02 11.59
C SER A 25 -15.11 -3.19 12.74
N VAL A 26 -13.83 -3.44 12.45
CA VAL A 26 -12.78 -3.46 13.48
C VAL A 26 -12.65 -2.09 14.15
N ILE A 27 -12.58 -1.01 13.38
CA ILE A 27 -12.50 0.36 13.93
C ILE A 27 -13.71 0.67 14.82
N ASP A 28 -14.90 0.24 14.40
CA ASP A 28 -16.16 0.48 15.08
C ASP A 28 -16.19 -0.27 16.41
N GLU A 29 -15.88 -1.57 16.40
CA GLU A 29 -15.78 -2.41 17.59
C GLU A 29 -14.77 -1.83 18.60
N LEU A 30 -13.59 -1.41 18.14
CA LEU A 30 -12.57 -0.83 19.00
C LEU A 30 -12.99 0.54 19.57
N PHE A 31 -13.76 1.32 18.81
CA PHE A 31 -14.27 2.61 19.28
C PHE A 31 -15.39 2.44 20.32
N GLU A 32 -16.30 1.48 20.12
CA GLU A 32 -17.35 1.13 21.08
C GLU A 32 -16.76 0.61 22.39
N ASN A 33 -15.68 -0.17 22.28
CA ASN A 33 -14.93 -0.72 23.41
C ASN A 33 -13.75 0.13 23.86
N LYS A 34 -13.74 1.44 23.55
CA LYS A 34 -12.57 2.30 23.81
C LYS A 34 -12.18 2.43 25.29
N SER A 35 -13.08 2.09 26.21
CA SER A 35 -12.82 2.03 27.66
C SER A 35 -11.79 0.97 28.04
N GLN A 36 -11.55 -0.03 27.18
CA GLN A 36 -10.51 -1.04 27.39
C GLN A 36 -9.10 -0.49 27.18
N PHE A 37 -8.95 0.68 26.53
CA PHE A 37 -7.64 1.28 26.32
C PHE A 37 -7.19 2.08 27.55
N THR A 38 -5.96 1.85 27.98
CA THR A 38 -5.30 2.60 29.05
C THR A 38 -4.76 3.96 28.56
N SER A 39 -4.69 4.16 27.24
CA SER A 39 -4.14 5.37 26.64
C SER A 39 -5.19 6.45 26.40
N LYS A 40 -4.88 7.67 26.87
CA LYS A 40 -5.70 8.87 26.63
C LYS A 40 -5.88 9.20 25.13
N LYS A 41 -5.00 8.68 24.26
CA LYS A 41 -5.08 8.90 22.80
C LYS A 41 -6.21 8.09 22.15
N PHE A 42 -6.54 6.93 22.72
CA PHE A 42 -7.61 6.05 22.23
C PHE A 42 -8.89 6.17 23.08
N SER A 43 -8.84 6.82 24.23
CA SER A 43 -10.03 7.16 25.03
C SER A 43 -10.83 8.36 24.48
N GLN A 44 -10.72 8.68 23.19
CA GLN A 44 -11.31 9.88 22.60
C GLN A 44 -12.85 9.76 22.52
N ALA A 45 -13.56 10.86 22.81
CA ALA A 45 -15.01 10.87 22.73
C ALA A 45 -15.53 10.70 21.29
N ASN A 46 -14.76 11.14 20.28
CA ASN A 46 -15.17 11.23 18.88
C ASN A 46 -14.53 10.12 18.00
N LYS A 47 -15.36 9.41 17.23
CA LYS A 47 -14.96 8.33 16.31
C LYS A 47 -14.01 8.77 15.21
N LYS A 48 -14.20 9.96 14.64
CA LYS A 48 -13.32 10.52 13.60
C LYS A 48 -11.90 10.75 14.14
N GLN A 49 -11.80 11.29 15.36
CA GLN A 49 -10.50 11.50 16.00
C GLN A 49 -9.82 10.17 16.36
N PHE A 50 -10.59 9.22 16.89
CA PHE A 50 -10.12 7.86 17.15
C PHE A 50 -9.55 7.20 15.88
N THR A 51 -10.32 7.20 14.80
CA THR A 51 -9.96 6.64 13.49
C THR A 51 -8.67 7.30 12.98
N LYS A 52 -8.58 8.63 13.05
CA LYS A 52 -7.35 9.36 12.66
C LYS A 52 -6.13 8.93 13.48
N GLN A 53 -6.27 8.72 14.78
CA GLN A 53 -5.16 8.25 15.64
C GLN A 53 -4.78 6.80 15.33
N PHE A 54 -5.76 5.93 15.08
CA PHE A 54 -5.55 4.54 14.68
C PHE A 54 -4.74 4.47 13.38
N HIS A 55 -5.19 5.15 12.31
CA HIS A 55 -4.47 5.19 11.03
C HIS A 55 -3.08 5.79 11.17
N LYS A 56 -2.92 6.86 11.96
CA LYS A 56 -1.60 7.45 12.23
C LYS A 56 -0.67 6.45 12.92
N GLY A 57 -1.17 5.65 13.86
CA GLY A 57 -0.40 4.62 14.54
C GLY A 57 0.07 3.52 13.58
N LEU A 58 -0.83 2.98 12.75
CA LEU A 58 -0.47 2.00 11.72
C LEU A 58 0.50 2.55 10.68
N ARG A 59 0.25 3.76 10.16
CA ARG A 59 1.15 4.43 9.20
C ARG A 59 2.56 4.55 9.76
N ASN A 60 2.70 5.02 11.01
CA ASN A 60 3.99 5.13 11.66
C ASN A 60 4.69 3.78 11.84
N LEU A 61 3.94 2.70 12.15
CA LEU A 61 4.51 1.36 12.26
C LEU A 61 5.09 0.91 10.91
N PHE A 62 4.31 1.02 9.83
CA PHE A 62 4.75 0.57 8.51
C PHE A 62 5.85 1.44 7.91
N GLN A 63 5.86 2.76 8.18
CA GLN A 63 6.99 3.61 7.80
C GLN A 63 8.30 3.14 8.45
N LYS A 64 8.29 2.82 9.74
CA LYS A 64 9.49 2.29 10.43
C LYS A 64 9.95 0.95 9.85
N LEU A 65 9.00 0.07 9.52
CA LEU A 65 9.30 -1.18 8.86
C LEU A 65 9.95 -0.94 7.49
N LEU A 66 9.41 -0.05 6.66
CA LEU A 66 9.99 0.30 5.36
C LEU A 66 11.38 0.91 5.50
N ILE A 67 11.62 1.79 6.48
CA ILE A 67 12.96 2.35 6.73
C ILE A 67 13.95 1.23 7.07
N ALA A 68 13.54 0.26 7.89
CA ALA A 68 14.40 -0.88 8.25
C ALA A 68 14.71 -1.73 7.01
N LEU A 69 13.70 -2.09 6.21
CA LEU A 69 13.86 -2.87 4.98
C LEU A 69 14.70 -2.13 3.93
N GLN A 70 14.51 -0.82 3.77
CA GLN A 70 15.24 -0.01 2.81
C GLN A 70 16.74 -0.03 3.07
N LYS A 71 17.17 -0.03 4.35
CA LYS A 71 18.60 -0.10 4.69
C LYS A 71 19.24 -1.40 4.21
N GLU A 72 18.54 -2.52 4.34
CA GLU A 72 19.00 -3.83 3.86
C GLU A 72 18.98 -3.92 2.32
N MET A 73 17.92 -3.42 1.70
CA MET A 73 17.79 -3.39 0.24
C MET A 73 18.86 -2.49 -0.40
N LEU A 74 19.09 -1.30 0.16
CA LEU A 74 20.08 -0.35 -0.34
C LEU A 74 21.49 -0.96 -0.33
N ALA A 75 21.85 -1.71 0.70
CA ALA A 75 23.16 -2.38 0.75
C ALA A 75 23.34 -3.37 -0.42
N THR A 76 22.26 -4.08 -0.79
CA THR A 76 22.26 -5.01 -1.93
C THR A 76 22.24 -4.27 -3.28
N ASP A 77 21.44 -3.21 -3.39
CA ASP A 77 21.30 -2.40 -4.59
C ASP A 77 22.60 -1.65 -4.93
N LEU A 78 23.32 -1.17 -3.90
CA LEU A 78 24.63 -0.53 -4.07
C LEU A 78 25.69 -1.52 -4.60
N GLN A 79 25.66 -2.77 -4.13
CA GLN A 79 26.55 -3.83 -4.65
C GLN A 79 26.25 -4.20 -6.09
N THR A 80 24.98 -4.12 -6.50
CA THR A 80 24.52 -4.55 -7.83
C THR A 80 24.37 -3.39 -8.84
N GLY A 81 24.60 -2.13 -8.40
CA GLY A 81 24.43 -0.94 -9.24
C GLY A 81 22.97 -0.66 -9.63
N GLN A 82 22.00 -1.19 -8.87
CA GLN A 82 20.57 -1.06 -9.16
C GLN A 82 19.91 0.14 -8.45
N THR A 83 20.59 0.76 -7.48
CA THR A 83 20.03 1.83 -6.62
C THR A 83 19.37 2.96 -7.40
N HIS A 84 19.95 3.33 -8.56
CA HIS A 84 19.51 4.46 -9.38
C HIS A 84 18.84 4.08 -10.71
N GLN A 85 18.47 2.81 -10.90
CA GLN A 85 17.84 2.38 -12.16
C GLN A 85 16.33 2.62 -12.12
N TYR A 86 15.84 3.43 -13.06
CA TYR A 86 14.43 3.73 -13.27
C TYR A 86 14.00 3.46 -14.72
N PRO A 87 12.78 2.91 -14.95
CA PRO A 87 11.76 2.57 -13.95
C PRO A 87 12.20 1.42 -13.04
N ARG A 88 11.67 1.38 -11.82
CA ARG A 88 11.91 0.26 -10.90
C ARG A 88 11.39 -1.03 -11.53
N ARG A 89 12.24 -2.04 -11.61
CA ARG A 89 11.90 -3.33 -12.25
C ARG A 89 11.16 -4.28 -11.31
N TYR A 90 11.16 -3.98 -10.02
CA TYR A 90 10.64 -4.85 -8.98
C TYR A 90 9.72 -4.06 -8.08
N TYR A 91 8.63 -4.72 -7.71
CA TYR A 91 7.76 -4.31 -6.63
C TYR A 91 7.47 -5.54 -5.77
N ALA A 92 7.03 -5.32 -4.53
CA ALA A 92 6.70 -6.40 -3.62
C ALA A 92 5.48 -6.03 -2.79
N ARG A 93 4.59 -7.01 -2.60
CA ARG A 93 3.50 -6.94 -1.64
C ARG A 93 3.88 -7.72 -0.39
N TYR A 94 3.58 -7.13 0.77
CA TYR A 94 3.78 -7.76 2.07
C TYR A 94 2.44 -7.85 2.81
N GLY A 95 2.20 -8.97 3.49
CA GLY A 95 1.19 -9.07 4.53
C GLY A 95 1.85 -8.82 5.88
N ALA A 96 1.25 -7.99 6.71
CA ALA A 96 1.81 -7.70 8.02
C ALA A 96 0.78 -7.99 9.11
N ASP A 97 1.20 -8.83 10.05
CA ASP A 97 0.36 -9.22 11.17
C ASP A 97 0.64 -8.25 12.31
N VAL A 98 -0.38 -7.48 12.67
CA VAL A 98 -0.26 -6.38 13.62
C VAL A 98 -1.20 -6.58 14.79
N MET A 99 -0.65 -6.49 16.00
CA MET A 99 -1.40 -6.53 17.24
C MET A 99 -1.59 -5.13 17.80
N LEU A 100 -2.84 -4.76 18.11
CA LEU A 100 -3.15 -3.54 18.88
C LEU A 100 -3.18 -3.87 20.37
N LEU A 101 -2.36 -3.17 21.16
CA LEU A 101 -2.26 -3.35 22.60
C LEU A 101 -3.21 -2.42 23.36
N ARG A 102 -3.54 -2.76 24.61
CA ARG A 102 -4.41 -1.93 25.48
C ARG A 102 -3.89 -0.51 25.71
N ASN A 103 -2.59 -0.28 25.60
CA ASN A 103 -2.02 1.07 25.66
C ASN A 103 -2.16 1.87 24.33
N GLY A 104 -2.89 1.34 23.35
CA GLY A 104 -3.09 1.96 22.04
C GLY A 104 -1.85 1.93 21.14
N SER A 105 -0.81 1.18 21.50
CA SER A 105 0.35 0.98 20.63
C SER A 105 0.16 -0.25 19.75
N PHE A 106 0.78 -0.23 18.58
CA PHE A 106 0.79 -1.34 17.64
C PHE A 106 2.10 -2.10 17.76
N LYS A 107 2.01 -3.43 17.77
CA LYS A 107 3.16 -4.33 17.74
C LYS A 107 3.10 -5.16 16.47
N LEU A 108 4.15 -5.07 15.65
CA LEU A 108 4.34 -5.95 14.51
C LEU A 108 4.71 -7.34 15.03
N ILE A 109 3.99 -8.36 14.57
CA ILE A 109 4.20 -9.76 14.93
C ILE A 109 5.04 -10.45 13.86
N GLU A 110 4.57 -10.41 12.62
CA GLU A 110 5.29 -10.98 11.47
C GLU A 110 5.04 -10.19 10.17
N VAL A 111 5.91 -10.42 9.20
CA VAL A 111 5.82 -9.86 7.85
C VAL A 111 6.00 -10.98 6.84
N ASN A 112 4.93 -11.26 6.09
CA ASN A 112 4.87 -12.29 5.08
C ASN A 112 5.14 -11.70 3.70
N ARG A 113 6.17 -12.18 3.01
CA ARG A 113 6.50 -11.78 1.62
C ARG A 113 5.52 -12.32 0.57
N ARG A 114 4.72 -13.31 0.96
CA ARG A 114 3.73 -13.97 0.11
C ARG A 114 2.45 -14.13 0.94
N PRO A 115 1.73 -13.05 1.24
CA PRO A 115 0.47 -13.16 1.96
C PRO A 115 -0.48 -14.07 1.20
N GLN A 116 -1.25 -14.88 1.92
CA GLN A 116 -2.18 -15.83 1.34
C GLN A 116 -3.18 -15.11 0.42
N GLN A 117 -3.28 -15.59 -0.82
CA GLN A 117 -4.21 -15.07 -1.83
C GLN A 117 -5.31 -16.08 -2.20
N HIS A 118 -5.40 -17.19 -1.46
CA HIS A 118 -6.47 -18.15 -1.68
C HIS A 118 -7.81 -17.43 -1.54
N THR A 119 -8.76 -17.83 -2.38
CA THR A 119 -10.13 -17.30 -2.40
C THR A 119 -11.09 -18.37 -1.91
N ASP A 120 -10.68 -19.10 -0.89
CA ASP A 120 -11.44 -20.25 -0.40
C ASP A 120 -12.68 -19.76 0.35
N CYS A 121 -12.57 -18.61 1.02
CA CYS A 121 -13.68 -17.97 1.72
C CYS A 121 -14.31 -16.80 0.95
N LEU A 122 -15.58 -16.49 1.28
CA LEU A 122 -16.34 -15.40 0.64
C LEU A 122 -15.62 -14.04 0.76
N VAL A 123 -15.02 -13.78 1.91
CA VAL A 123 -14.28 -12.53 2.18
C VAL A 123 -13.07 -12.40 1.26
N GLN A 124 -12.32 -13.48 1.08
CA GLN A 124 -11.18 -13.48 0.18
C GLN A 124 -11.62 -13.31 -1.27
N LYS A 125 -12.75 -13.91 -1.67
CA LYS A 125 -13.36 -13.69 -3.01
C LYS A 125 -13.75 -12.23 -3.25
N GLU A 126 -14.11 -11.49 -2.20
CA GLU A 126 -14.45 -10.06 -2.31
C GLU A 126 -13.20 -9.17 -2.31
N VAL A 127 -12.27 -9.40 -1.38
CA VAL A 127 -11.12 -8.51 -1.16
C VAL A 127 -9.97 -8.79 -2.14
N ALA A 128 -9.65 -10.06 -2.40
CA ALA A 128 -8.45 -10.41 -3.16
C ALA A 128 -8.48 -9.92 -4.62
N PRO A 129 -9.59 -10.04 -5.38
CA PRO A 129 -9.63 -9.55 -6.76
C PRO A 129 -9.42 -8.04 -6.83
N LYS A 130 -10.09 -7.28 -5.97
CA LYS A 130 -9.93 -5.81 -5.91
C LYS A 130 -8.52 -5.42 -5.51
N LEU A 131 -7.95 -6.07 -4.48
CA LEU A 131 -6.57 -5.84 -4.06
C LEU A 131 -5.57 -6.07 -5.20
N ILE A 132 -5.72 -7.16 -5.94
CA ILE A 132 -4.83 -7.50 -7.08
C ILE A 132 -4.98 -6.47 -8.20
N ILE A 133 -6.21 -6.07 -8.52
CA ILE A 133 -6.47 -5.06 -9.57
C ILE A 133 -5.85 -3.72 -9.19
N ASP A 134 -6.12 -3.25 -7.98
CA ASP A 134 -5.61 -1.96 -7.50
C ASP A 134 -4.07 -2.00 -7.41
N GLU A 135 -3.48 -3.12 -6.99
CA GLU A 135 -2.03 -3.35 -6.98
C GLU A 135 -1.41 -3.30 -8.39
N LEU A 136 -1.96 -4.02 -9.36
CA LEU A 136 -1.44 -4.06 -10.73
C LEU A 136 -1.58 -2.69 -11.41
N ASN A 137 -2.73 -2.04 -11.24
CA ASN A 137 -2.96 -0.69 -11.74
C ASN A 137 -1.97 0.31 -11.12
N LEU A 138 -1.64 0.19 -9.83
CA LEU A 138 -0.66 1.06 -9.16
C LEU A 138 0.75 0.89 -9.72
N VAL A 139 1.17 -0.31 -10.10
CA VAL A 139 2.52 -0.57 -10.65
C VAL A 139 2.62 -0.39 -12.16
N GLY A 140 1.53 0.00 -12.83
CA GLY A 140 1.53 0.39 -14.25
C GLY A 140 1.07 -0.72 -15.18
N ILE A 141 0.47 -1.77 -14.65
CA ILE A 141 -0.08 -2.89 -15.41
C ILE A 141 -1.60 -2.71 -15.42
N PRO A 142 -2.20 -2.14 -16.48
CA PRO A 142 -3.64 -1.90 -16.51
C PRO A 142 -4.38 -3.22 -16.35
N CYS A 143 -5.35 -3.27 -15.44
CA CYS A 143 -6.15 -4.45 -15.13
C CYS A 143 -7.59 -4.06 -14.79
N VAL A 144 -8.54 -4.89 -15.21
CA VAL A 144 -9.96 -4.75 -14.88
C VAL A 144 -10.56 -6.08 -14.43
N HIS A 145 -11.66 -6.02 -13.66
CA HIS A 145 -12.46 -7.19 -13.30
C HIS A 145 -13.55 -7.43 -14.33
N ASN A 146 -13.63 -8.61 -14.93
CA ASN A 146 -14.72 -8.99 -15.85
C ASN A 146 -15.80 -9.88 -15.21
N GLY A 147 -15.88 -9.87 -13.88
CA GLY A 147 -16.84 -10.65 -13.10
C GLY A 147 -16.22 -11.90 -12.45
N SER A 148 -15.44 -12.69 -13.18
CA SER A 148 -14.79 -13.89 -12.62
C SER A 148 -13.26 -13.89 -12.78
N HIS A 149 -12.71 -12.99 -13.60
CA HIS A 149 -11.29 -12.94 -13.89
C HIS A 149 -10.75 -11.51 -13.77
N VAL A 150 -9.48 -11.42 -13.37
CA VAL A 150 -8.67 -10.22 -13.56
C VAL A 150 -8.05 -10.31 -14.94
N VAL A 151 -8.35 -9.34 -15.80
CA VAL A 151 -7.84 -9.31 -17.18
C VAL A 151 -6.97 -8.08 -17.39
N ASN A 152 -5.84 -8.27 -18.07
CA ASN A 152 -5.04 -7.18 -18.61
C ASN A 152 -5.58 -6.86 -20.01
N PRO A 153 -6.25 -5.71 -20.22
CA PRO A 153 -6.69 -5.29 -21.53
C PRO A 153 -5.46 -4.95 -22.39
N VAL A 154 -4.99 -5.91 -23.18
CA VAL A 154 -3.92 -5.68 -24.15
C VAL A 154 -4.42 -4.70 -25.21
N LEU A 155 -3.62 -3.66 -25.49
CA LEU A 155 -3.81 -2.76 -26.64
C LEU A 155 -3.79 -3.60 -27.93
N GLY A 156 -4.96 -3.87 -28.54
CA GLY A 156 -4.99 -4.49 -29.86
C GLY A 156 -6.31 -5.16 -30.30
N GLU A 157 -7.19 -5.57 -29.40
CA GLU A 157 -8.43 -6.26 -29.78
C GLU A 157 -9.61 -5.66 -29.02
N GLU A 158 -10.56 -5.09 -29.77
CA GLU A 158 -11.97 -4.64 -29.56
C GLU A 158 -12.52 -4.28 -28.16
N ASN A 159 -11.89 -4.70 -27.07
CA ASN A 159 -12.09 -4.25 -25.70
C ASN A 159 -11.41 -2.89 -25.50
N LEU A 160 -11.94 -1.87 -26.18
CA LEU A 160 -11.75 -0.47 -25.79
C LEU A 160 -12.15 -0.37 -24.32
N ILE A 161 -11.15 -0.19 -23.45
CA ILE A 161 -11.37 0.23 -22.08
C ILE A 161 -12.16 1.53 -22.19
N LYS A 162 -13.48 1.45 -21.99
CA LYS A 162 -14.28 2.64 -21.70
C LYS A 162 -13.76 3.14 -20.36
N ASP A 163 -12.86 4.11 -20.46
CA ASP A 163 -12.42 4.95 -19.37
C ASP A 163 -11.90 4.17 -18.16
N LEU A 164 -10.67 3.63 -18.26
CA LEU A 164 -9.76 3.90 -17.13
C LEU A 164 -9.77 5.42 -17.09
N ALA A 165 -10.38 5.99 -16.05
CA ALA A 165 -10.47 7.43 -15.90
C ALA A 165 -9.04 7.96 -15.81
N HIS A 166 -8.45 8.21 -16.98
CA HIS A 166 -7.18 8.85 -17.11
C HIS A 166 -7.50 10.30 -16.79
N THR A 167 -7.50 10.62 -15.50
CA THR A 167 -7.36 12.00 -15.07
C THR A 167 -5.92 12.40 -15.39
N GLU A 168 -5.62 12.57 -16.68
CA GLU A 168 -4.50 13.40 -17.12
C GLU A 168 -4.71 14.74 -16.43
N THR A 169 -3.88 15.04 -15.41
CA THR A 169 -4.16 16.24 -14.62
C THR A 169 -3.03 17.21 -14.52
N PHE A 170 -1.78 16.92 -14.90
CA PHE A 170 -0.76 17.96 -14.98
C PHE A 170 0.29 17.71 -16.07
N SER A 171 0.40 18.61 -17.05
CA SER A 171 1.58 18.68 -17.93
C SER A 171 2.83 19.08 -17.12
N ILE A 172 4.03 18.82 -17.64
CA ILE A 172 5.31 19.24 -17.00
C ILE A 172 5.29 20.74 -16.70
N GLU A 173 4.67 21.53 -17.56
CA GLU A 173 4.51 22.97 -17.43
C GLU A 173 3.55 23.36 -16.30
N GLU A 174 2.51 22.56 -16.05
CA GLU A 174 1.60 22.77 -14.91
C GLU A 174 2.28 22.44 -13.58
N LEU A 175 3.11 21.39 -13.56
CA LEU A 175 3.95 21.05 -12.40
C LEU A 175 4.99 22.14 -12.09
N LYS A 176 5.65 22.70 -13.12
CA LYS A 176 6.56 23.85 -12.97
C LYS A 176 5.86 25.06 -12.37
N LYS A 177 4.58 25.28 -12.72
CA LYS A 177 3.76 26.41 -12.24
C LYS A 177 3.26 26.23 -10.80
N MET A 178 3.01 25.00 -10.37
CA MET A 178 2.43 24.72 -9.05
C MET A 178 3.40 25.03 -7.89
N GLU A 179 4.71 24.80 -8.04
CA GLU A 179 5.62 24.84 -6.88
C GLU A 179 6.91 25.67 -7.02
N LYS A 180 7.08 26.47 -8.09
CA LYS A 180 8.32 27.24 -8.36
C LYS A 180 9.59 26.36 -8.33
N ILE A 181 9.49 25.08 -8.68
CA ILE A 181 10.65 24.17 -8.75
C ILE A 181 11.27 24.31 -10.14
N ASN A 182 12.57 24.64 -10.18
CA ASN A 182 13.30 24.63 -11.43
C ASN A 182 13.71 23.18 -11.76
N LEU A 183 12.86 22.47 -12.50
CA LEU A 183 13.12 21.10 -12.94
C LEU A 183 14.44 20.95 -13.71
N GLU A 184 14.95 22.02 -14.31
CA GLU A 184 16.22 22.02 -15.06
C GLU A 184 17.45 21.89 -14.13
N GLN A 185 17.29 22.13 -12.83
CA GLN A 185 18.32 21.90 -11.82
C GLN A 185 18.31 20.48 -11.26
N LEU A 186 17.27 19.69 -11.58
CA LEU A 186 17.19 18.30 -11.17
C LEU A 186 17.97 17.42 -12.15
N SER A 187 18.65 16.43 -11.61
CA SER A 187 19.23 15.35 -12.41
C SER A 187 18.12 14.59 -13.17
N ALA A 188 18.49 13.95 -14.28
CA ALA A 188 17.57 13.10 -15.05
C ALA A 188 16.97 11.97 -14.18
N PHE A 189 17.72 11.52 -13.18
CA PHE A 189 17.26 10.56 -12.18
C PHE A 189 16.13 11.12 -11.33
N GLU A 190 16.31 12.31 -10.76
CA GLU A 190 15.32 12.96 -9.89
C GLU A 190 14.03 13.29 -10.64
N GLN A 191 14.15 13.78 -11.88
CA GLN A 191 12.99 14.03 -12.74
C GLN A 191 12.18 12.74 -12.96
N ARG A 192 12.83 11.61 -13.28
CA ARG A 192 12.15 10.32 -13.48
C ARG A 192 11.45 9.82 -12.22
N ALA A 193 12.12 9.90 -11.07
CA ALA A 193 11.54 9.46 -9.81
C ALA A 193 10.31 10.31 -9.41
N LEU A 194 10.36 11.63 -9.62
CA LEU A 194 9.21 12.51 -9.40
C LEU A 194 8.06 12.20 -10.36
N MET A 195 8.34 12.00 -11.64
CA MET A 195 7.33 11.61 -12.62
C MET A 195 6.64 10.31 -12.23
N GLN A 196 7.40 9.31 -11.76
CA GLN A 196 6.84 8.04 -11.29
C GLN A 196 5.93 8.24 -10.07
N ILE A 197 6.33 9.05 -9.09
CA ILE A 197 5.50 9.32 -7.90
C ILE A 197 4.18 9.98 -8.29
N ILE A 198 4.22 10.95 -9.20
CA ILE A 198 3.03 11.67 -9.68
C ILE A 198 2.10 10.72 -10.43
N ASP A 199 2.66 9.89 -11.32
CA ASP A 199 1.93 8.91 -12.10
C ASP A 199 1.30 7.81 -11.20
N GLU A 200 2.02 7.33 -10.20
CA GLU A 200 1.48 6.40 -9.19
C GLU A 200 0.36 7.03 -8.35
N GLU A 201 0.47 8.32 -8.00
CA GLU A 201 -0.54 9.03 -7.20
C GLU A 201 -1.91 9.05 -7.90
N GLN A 202 -1.92 9.10 -9.23
CA GLN A 202 -3.14 9.04 -10.03
C GLN A 202 -3.75 7.63 -10.10
N ARG A 203 -2.98 6.60 -9.72
CA ARG A 203 -3.33 5.17 -9.85
C ARG A 203 -3.46 4.47 -8.51
N LEU A 204 -3.52 5.22 -7.40
CA LEU A 204 -3.60 4.67 -6.05
C LEU A 204 -4.83 3.79 -5.81
N GLY A 205 -5.98 4.11 -6.42
CA GLY A 205 -7.24 3.45 -6.05
C GLY A 205 -7.50 3.62 -4.55
N ASP A 206 -7.63 2.51 -3.81
CA ASP A 206 -7.78 2.51 -2.35
C ASP A 206 -6.45 2.41 -1.58
N TRP A 207 -5.32 2.33 -2.28
CA TRP A 207 -4.02 2.38 -1.64
C TRP A 207 -3.76 3.76 -1.03
N SER A 208 -3.16 3.76 0.15
CA SER A 208 -2.71 4.99 0.80
C SER A 208 -1.18 5.04 0.77
N ARG A 209 -0.63 6.07 0.15
CA ARG A 209 0.81 6.32 0.21
C ARG A 209 1.23 6.62 1.66
N ILE A 210 2.10 5.77 2.20
CA ILE A 210 2.68 5.98 3.53
C ILE A 210 4.08 6.59 3.46
N TRP A 211 4.77 6.45 2.33
CA TRP A 211 6.05 7.10 2.04
C TRP A 211 6.27 7.25 0.52
N PRO A 212 6.89 8.34 0.04
CA PRO A 212 7.10 9.61 0.76
C PRO A 212 5.75 10.21 1.22
N ASN A 213 5.71 11.28 2.02
CA ASN A 213 4.46 11.90 2.51
C ASN A 213 4.68 13.37 2.93
N SER A 214 3.69 14.12 3.42
CA SER A 214 3.94 15.52 3.83
C SER A 214 4.74 15.67 5.15
N TYR A 215 4.86 14.61 5.94
CA TYR A 215 5.56 14.62 7.23
C TYR A 215 7.05 14.36 7.02
N THR A 216 7.84 15.44 7.06
CA THR A 216 9.31 15.39 6.96
C THR A 216 10.01 14.70 8.14
N LYS A 217 9.25 14.23 9.14
CA LYS A 217 9.81 13.49 10.26
C LYS A 217 10.28 12.13 9.74
N ASN A 218 11.55 11.80 9.97
CA ASN A 218 12.23 10.56 9.56
C ASN A 218 12.83 10.56 8.13
N VAL A 219 12.85 11.67 7.38
CA VAL A 219 13.58 11.74 6.07
C VAL A 219 15.06 11.40 6.26
N GLU A 220 15.65 11.92 7.34
CA GLU A 220 17.05 11.73 7.71
C GLU A 220 17.36 10.27 8.09
N ASP A 221 16.36 9.51 8.56
CA ASP A 221 16.51 8.11 8.96
C ASP A 221 16.75 7.16 7.78
N LEU A 222 16.53 7.64 6.54
CA LEU A 222 16.76 6.92 5.29
C LEU A 222 18.19 7.09 4.72
N GLY A 223 19.06 7.86 5.36
CA GLY A 223 20.47 8.04 4.96
C GLY A 223 20.74 9.32 4.15
N GLN A 224 22.01 9.55 3.79
CA GLN A 224 22.52 10.86 3.31
C GLN A 224 22.14 11.27 1.88
N GLU A 225 21.51 10.41 1.07
CA GLU A 225 21.07 10.75 -0.31
C GLU A 225 19.65 11.38 -0.32
N THR A 226 19.48 12.42 0.51
CA THR A 226 18.19 12.95 0.97
C THR A 226 17.44 13.86 0.00
N TYR A 227 18.04 14.35 -1.09
CA TYR A 227 17.39 15.39 -1.90
C TYR A 227 16.16 14.89 -2.65
N LEU A 228 16.19 13.67 -3.20
CA LEU A 228 15.01 13.06 -3.85
C LEU A 228 13.90 12.76 -2.85
N ASN A 229 14.23 12.22 -1.66
CA ASN A 229 13.24 12.00 -0.62
C ASN A 229 12.59 13.33 -0.25
N TRP A 230 13.40 14.38 -0.03
CA TRP A 230 12.93 15.72 0.32
C TRP A 230 12.10 16.39 -0.79
N LEU A 231 12.45 16.20 -2.05
CA LEU A 231 11.63 16.61 -3.20
C LEU A 231 10.33 15.84 -3.23
N ALA A 232 10.37 14.52 -3.11
CA ALA A 232 9.21 13.66 -3.14
C ALA A 232 8.20 13.97 -2.00
N HIS A 233 8.69 14.41 -0.84
CA HIS A 233 7.84 14.94 0.24
C HIS A 233 7.04 16.19 -0.16
N LYS A 234 7.56 17.03 -1.06
CA LYS A 234 6.87 18.24 -1.53
C LYS A 234 5.73 17.95 -2.50
N PHE A 235 5.84 16.89 -3.29
CA PHE A 235 4.87 16.59 -4.35
C PHE A 235 3.65 15.76 -3.89
N ILE A 236 3.59 15.34 -2.62
CA ILE A 236 2.50 14.51 -2.11
C ILE A 236 1.50 15.37 -1.34
N LYS A 237 0.25 15.39 -1.80
CA LYS A 237 -0.86 16.08 -1.13
C LYS A 237 -1.38 15.25 0.05
N ASP A 238 -1.74 15.91 1.14
CA ASP A 238 -2.44 15.33 2.30
C ASP A 238 -3.95 15.16 2.05
#